data_AF-A0A7V3UWT9-F1
#
_entry.id   AF-A0A7V3UWT9-F1
#
_cell.length_a   1.000
_cell.length_b   1.000
_cell.length_c   1.000
_cell.angle_alpha   90.00
_cell.angle_beta   90.00
_cell.angle_gamma   90.00
#
_symmetry.space_group_name_H-M   'P 1'
#
loop_
_entity.id
_entity.type
_entity.pdbx_description
1 polymer ?
#
loop_
_entity_poly.entity_id
_entity_poly.type
_entity_poly.pdbx_seq_one_letter_code
_entity_poly.pdbx_strand_id
1 'polypeptide(L)'
;DLRELLIEVKKKNEQIIDTISKDTVIFAGADPNAKEQAETIVNTFKKFIEVNKDEITALQIIYNKPYAKRHLTYEQIKQLAEAIQKPPYRINPEQVWLAYEQLEKSKVRGAGPQKLLTNIISLIRFTIGQTDILQPFPETVDEKFHRWLREQEEKGKRFTSEQLQWLKMIKDHIASSLAINKDDFELPPFYEEGGLIKAYQIFGNELESILNELNSKLTV
;
A
#
# COMPACT_ATOMS: atom_id res chain seq x y z
N ASP A 1 26.35 0.14 -16.73
CA ASP A 1 25.63 1.38 -17.05
C ASP A 1 24.84 1.85 -15.84
N LEU A 2 25.16 3.04 -15.30
CA LEU A 2 24.50 3.59 -14.10
C LEU A 2 22.98 3.76 -14.29
N ARG A 3 22.57 4.00 -15.54
CA ARG A 3 21.17 4.11 -15.96
C ARG A 3 20.43 2.77 -15.93
N GLU A 4 21.09 1.67 -16.28
CA GLU A 4 20.48 0.34 -16.20
C GLU A 4 20.33 -0.12 -14.75
N LEU A 5 21.32 0.18 -13.90
CA LEU A 5 21.27 -0.10 -12.47
C LEU A 5 20.14 0.70 -11.79
N LEU A 6 19.97 1.97 -12.17
CA LEU A 6 18.85 2.82 -11.71
C LEU A 6 17.48 2.30 -12.17
N ILE A 7 17.38 1.74 -13.37
CA ILE A 7 16.13 1.14 -13.87
C ILE A 7 15.85 -0.19 -13.15
N GLU A 8 16.86 -1.03 -12.91
CA GLU A 8 16.71 -2.28 -12.16
C GLU A 8 16.32 -2.03 -10.70
N VAL A 9 16.94 -1.05 -10.04
CA VAL A 9 16.65 -0.71 -8.64
C VAL A 9 15.31 0.01 -8.52
N LYS A 10 14.96 0.89 -9.48
CA LYS A 10 13.61 1.42 -9.60
C LYS A 10 12.60 0.28 -9.79
N LYS A 11 12.90 -0.75 -10.57
CA LYS A 11 12.06 -1.96 -10.74
C LYS A 11 12.06 -2.90 -9.53
N LYS A 12 13.01 -2.74 -8.61
CA LYS A 12 13.12 -3.49 -7.36
C LYS A 12 12.35 -2.82 -6.21
N ASN A 13 12.27 -1.47 -6.21
CA ASN A 13 11.52 -0.66 -5.25
C ASN A 13 10.11 -0.31 -5.74
N GLU A 14 9.93 0.03 -7.02
CA GLU A 14 8.70 -0.18 -7.76
C GLU A 14 8.71 -1.65 -8.21
N GLN A 15 8.37 -2.58 -7.32
CA GLN A 15 7.90 -3.88 -7.79
C GLN A 15 6.60 -3.64 -8.58
N ILE A 16 6.76 -3.23 -9.84
CA ILE A 16 5.78 -3.44 -10.88
C ILE A 16 5.72 -4.94 -10.95
N ILE A 17 4.68 -5.52 -10.35
CA ILE A 17 4.32 -6.90 -10.62
C ILE A 17 4.20 -6.96 -12.13
N ASP A 18 5.12 -7.68 -12.76
CA ASP A 18 5.01 -8.00 -14.17
C ASP A 18 3.83 -8.95 -14.29
N THR A 19 2.64 -8.36 -14.40
CA THR A 19 1.39 -9.04 -14.67
C THR A 19 1.43 -9.48 -16.13
N ILE A 20 2.30 -10.44 -16.46
CA ILE A 20 2.17 -11.18 -17.72
C ILE A 20 0.94 -12.08 -17.58
N SER A 21 -0.21 -11.48 -17.80
CA SER A 21 -1.24 -12.05 -18.64
C SER A 21 -2.08 -10.89 -19.16
N LYS A 22 -1.98 -10.66 -20.48
CA LYS A 22 -2.91 -9.79 -21.18
C LYS A 22 -4.30 -10.40 -21.02
N ASP A 23 -5.11 -9.83 -20.14
CA ASP A 23 -6.55 -9.98 -20.29
C ASP A 23 -7.13 -8.69 -20.84
N THR A 24 -7.64 -8.85 -22.05
CA THR A 24 -8.21 -7.87 -22.95
C THR A 24 -9.23 -6.98 -22.23
N VAL A 25 -9.15 -5.67 -22.48
CA VAL A 25 -10.22 -4.72 -22.13
C VAL A 25 -11.49 -5.19 -22.82
N ILE A 26 -12.37 -5.87 -22.09
CA ILE A 26 -13.71 -6.18 -22.61
C ILE A 26 -14.57 -4.95 -22.35
N PHE A 27 -14.51 -4.04 -23.33
CA PHE A 27 -15.60 -3.13 -23.69
C PHE A 27 -15.89 -1.94 -22.74
N ALA A 28 -15.72 -0.72 -23.27
CA ALA A 28 -16.19 0.52 -22.68
C ALA A 28 -17.53 0.93 -23.30
N GLY A 29 -18.62 0.56 -22.64
CA GLY A 29 -19.98 0.98 -22.96
C GLY A 29 -20.91 0.75 -21.77
N ALA A 30 -21.97 1.55 -21.63
CA ALA A 30 -23.00 1.37 -20.61
C ALA A 30 -23.88 0.15 -20.97
N ASP A 31 -23.30 -1.03 -20.84
CA ASP A 31 -23.97 -2.32 -21.04
C ASP A 31 -24.46 -2.82 -19.68
N PRO A 32 -25.75 -3.22 -19.52
CA PRO A 32 -26.22 -3.97 -18.35
C PRO A 32 -25.30 -5.13 -17.96
N ASN A 33 -24.67 -5.77 -18.95
CA ASN A 33 -23.68 -6.83 -18.77
C ASN A 33 -22.42 -6.34 -18.04
N ALA A 34 -21.96 -5.11 -18.29
CA ALA A 34 -20.80 -4.56 -17.61
C ALA A 34 -21.05 -4.36 -16.11
N LYS A 35 -22.28 -3.95 -15.73
CA LYS A 35 -22.65 -3.80 -14.31
C LYS A 35 -22.70 -5.16 -13.61
N GLU A 36 -23.32 -6.16 -14.23
CA GLU A 36 -23.40 -7.53 -13.71
C GLU A 36 -22.01 -8.17 -13.54
N GLN A 37 -21.10 -7.92 -14.50
CA GLN A 37 -19.71 -8.34 -14.40
C GLN A 37 -18.98 -7.68 -13.22
N ALA A 38 -19.14 -6.36 -13.06
CA ALA A 38 -18.56 -5.65 -11.91
C ALA A 38 -19.10 -6.19 -10.57
N GLU A 39 -20.41 -6.45 -10.48
CA GLU A 39 -21.02 -7.05 -9.29
C GLU A 39 -20.45 -8.45 -9.02
N THR A 40 -20.24 -9.26 -10.06
CA THR A 40 -19.65 -10.60 -9.96
C THR A 40 -18.22 -10.55 -9.43
N ILE A 41 -17.40 -9.62 -9.93
CA ILE A 41 -16.02 -9.41 -9.47
C ILE A 41 -16.01 -9.02 -8.00
N VAL A 42 -16.80 -8.01 -7.61
CA VAL A 42 -16.89 -7.54 -6.21
C VAL A 42 -17.39 -8.64 -5.28
N ASN A 43 -18.42 -9.40 -5.68
CA ASN A 43 -18.97 -10.49 -4.86
C ASN A 43 -17.97 -11.63 -4.69
N THR A 44 -17.21 -11.96 -5.74
CA THR A 44 -16.18 -12.99 -5.68
C THR A 44 -15.00 -12.53 -4.82
N PHE A 45 -14.62 -11.25 -4.88
CA PHE A 45 -13.63 -10.63 -3.98
C PHE A 45 -14.07 -10.70 -2.52
N LYS A 46 -15.32 -10.32 -2.22
CA LYS A 46 -15.93 -10.44 -0.88
C LYS A 46 -15.90 -11.88 -0.38
N LYS A 47 -16.28 -12.84 -1.24
CA LYS A 47 -16.25 -14.27 -0.91
C LYS A 47 -14.83 -14.76 -0.61
N PHE A 48 -13.84 -14.32 -1.40
CA PHE A 48 -12.44 -14.63 -1.14
C PHE A 48 -12.02 -14.15 0.26
N ILE A 49 -12.29 -12.88 0.59
CA ILE A 49 -11.94 -12.32 1.89
C ILE A 49 -12.61 -13.11 3.02
N GLU A 50 -13.92 -13.34 2.94
CA GLU A 50 -14.66 -14.00 4.02
C GLU A 50 -14.23 -15.45 4.26
N VAL A 51 -13.92 -16.19 3.19
CA VAL A 51 -13.43 -17.58 3.31
C VAL A 51 -12.01 -17.65 3.86
N ASN A 52 -11.14 -16.70 3.49
CA ASN A 52 -9.72 -16.76 3.79
C ASN A 52 -9.29 -15.89 4.98
N LYS A 53 -10.21 -15.16 5.63
CA LYS A 53 -9.91 -14.21 6.71
C LYS A 53 -9.17 -14.82 7.90
N ASP A 54 -9.32 -16.13 8.09
CA ASP A 54 -8.73 -16.91 9.18
C ASP A 54 -7.52 -17.73 8.76
N GLU A 55 -7.22 -17.81 7.47
CA GLU A 55 -6.11 -18.62 6.94
C GLU A 55 -4.97 -17.73 6.46
N ILE A 56 -5.28 -16.61 5.80
CA ILE A 56 -4.26 -15.70 5.28
C ILE A 56 -3.87 -14.69 6.36
N THR A 57 -2.58 -14.71 6.74
CA THR A 57 -2.05 -13.85 7.80
C THR A 57 -2.31 -12.36 7.54
N ALA A 58 -2.18 -11.90 6.29
CA ALA A 58 -2.47 -10.51 5.94
C ALA A 58 -3.91 -10.11 6.28
N LEU A 59 -4.89 -10.98 5.98
CA LEU A 59 -6.30 -10.72 6.30
C LEU A 59 -6.54 -10.72 7.80
N GLN A 60 -5.94 -11.66 8.54
CA GLN A 60 -6.04 -11.68 10.00
C GLN A 60 -5.55 -10.38 10.64
N ILE A 61 -4.44 -9.82 10.13
CA ILE A 61 -3.89 -8.54 10.59
C ILE A 61 -4.86 -7.39 10.28
N ILE A 62 -5.39 -7.31 9.05
CA ILE A 62 -6.33 -6.25 8.64
C ILE A 62 -7.63 -6.31 9.45
N TYR A 63 -8.10 -7.50 9.81
CA TYR A 63 -9.30 -7.70 10.66
C TYR A 63 -9.06 -7.41 12.16
N ASN A 64 -7.88 -6.92 12.56
CA ASN A 64 -7.55 -6.55 13.95
C ASN A 64 -7.79 -7.69 14.97
N LYS A 65 -7.59 -8.95 14.57
CA LYS A 65 -7.69 -10.10 15.49
C LYS A 65 -6.61 -10.04 16.58
N PRO A 66 -6.82 -10.56 17.81
CA PRO A 66 -5.99 -10.32 19.00
C PRO A 66 -4.48 -10.61 18.89
N TYR A 67 -4.03 -11.26 17.81
CA TYR A 67 -2.61 -11.33 17.42
C TYR A 67 -2.08 -10.03 16.74
N ALA A 68 -2.87 -8.94 16.77
CA ALA A 68 -2.72 -7.62 16.13
C ALA A 68 -1.47 -6.79 16.48
N LYS A 69 -0.46 -7.36 17.15
CA LYS A 69 0.85 -6.72 17.32
C LYS A 69 1.79 -6.96 16.14
N ARG A 70 1.33 -7.65 15.09
CA ARG A 70 2.14 -7.93 13.90
C ARG A 70 1.90 -6.85 12.85
N HIS A 71 2.99 -6.21 12.41
CA HIS A 71 2.97 -5.33 11.25
C HIS A 71 2.73 -6.14 9.98
N LEU A 72 1.92 -5.59 9.08
CA LEU A 72 1.71 -6.15 7.77
C LEU A 72 2.98 -5.99 6.94
N THR A 73 3.46 -7.06 6.31
CA THR A 73 4.66 -7.03 5.47
C THR A 73 4.29 -7.03 3.99
N TYR A 74 5.20 -6.50 3.17
CA TYR A 74 5.07 -6.54 1.72
C TYR A 74 4.85 -7.96 1.20
N GLU A 75 5.64 -8.92 1.69
CA GLU A 75 5.56 -10.33 1.31
C GLU A 75 4.19 -10.94 1.63
N GLN A 76 3.59 -10.57 2.76
CA GLN A 76 2.24 -11.04 3.12
C GLN A 76 1.17 -10.50 2.16
N ILE A 77 1.30 -9.24 1.70
CA ILE A 77 0.38 -8.69 0.69
C ILE A 77 0.63 -9.29 -0.68
N LYS A 78 1.88 -9.60 -1.03
CA LYS A 78 2.20 -10.32 -2.26
C LYS A 78 1.56 -11.70 -2.28
N GLN A 79 1.70 -12.48 -1.20
CA GLN A 79 1.06 -13.78 -1.05
C GLN A 79 -0.46 -13.69 -1.15
N LEU A 80 -1.06 -12.64 -0.57
CA LEU A 80 -2.49 -12.37 -0.68
C LEU A 80 -2.92 -12.08 -2.13
N ALA A 81 -2.14 -11.28 -2.85
CA ALA A 81 -2.36 -10.97 -4.26
C ALA A 81 -2.25 -12.20 -5.16
N GLU A 82 -1.30 -13.08 -4.88
CA GLU A 82 -1.13 -14.34 -5.60
C GLU A 82 -2.26 -15.33 -5.28
N ALA A 83 -2.71 -15.37 -4.03
CA ALA A 83 -3.79 -16.26 -3.60
C ALA A 83 -5.11 -15.94 -4.31
N ILE A 84 -5.44 -14.65 -4.47
CA ILE A 84 -6.69 -14.26 -5.12
C ILE A 84 -6.69 -14.46 -6.65
N GLN A 85 -5.50 -14.46 -7.27
CA GLN A 85 -5.34 -14.75 -8.69
C GLN A 85 -5.41 -16.25 -9.00
N LYS A 86 -5.25 -17.13 -8.01
CA LYS A 86 -5.33 -18.59 -8.20
C LYS A 86 -6.79 -19.06 -8.28
N PRO A 87 -7.05 -20.24 -8.90
CA PRO A 87 -8.36 -20.89 -8.82
C PRO A 87 -8.77 -21.11 -7.35
N PRO A 88 -10.06 -21.01 -7.01
CA PRO A 88 -11.20 -20.82 -7.91
C PRO A 88 -11.52 -19.36 -8.26
N TYR A 89 -10.83 -18.37 -7.69
CA TYR A 89 -11.23 -16.96 -7.76
C TYR A 89 -10.78 -16.27 -9.04
N ARG A 90 -9.51 -16.43 -9.44
CA ARG A 90 -8.95 -15.86 -10.69
C ARG A 90 -9.21 -14.35 -10.84
N ILE A 91 -9.04 -13.59 -9.77
CA ILE A 91 -9.27 -12.14 -9.77
C ILE A 91 -7.96 -11.38 -9.70
N ASN A 92 -7.82 -10.35 -10.53
CA ASN A 92 -6.79 -9.34 -10.39
C ASN A 92 -7.29 -8.17 -9.53
N PRO A 93 -6.53 -7.71 -8.51
CA PRO A 93 -6.85 -6.50 -7.74
C PRO A 93 -7.24 -5.27 -8.57
N GLU A 94 -6.61 -5.04 -9.72
CA GLU A 94 -6.95 -3.92 -10.62
C GLU A 94 -8.39 -4.02 -11.13
N GLN A 95 -8.87 -5.23 -11.43
CA GLN A 95 -10.25 -5.46 -11.87
C GLN A 95 -11.25 -5.16 -10.75
N VAL A 96 -10.88 -5.48 -9.50
CA VAL A 96 -11.71 -5.18 -8.33
C VAL A 96 -11.85 -3.66 -8.16
N TRP A 97 -10.75 -2.92 -8.34
CA TRP A 97 -10.77 -1.46 -8.28
C TRP A 97 -11.72 -0.87 -9.32
N LEU A 98 -11.56 -1.29 -10.59
CA LEU A 98 -12.40 -0.83 -11.70
C LEU A 98 -13.88 -1.20 -11.47
N ALA A 99 -14.15 -2.39 -10.94
CA ALA A 99 -15.50 -2.80 -10.59
C ALA A 99 -16.11 -1.90 -9.50
N TYR A 100 -15.35 -1.52 -8.47
CA TYR A 100 -15.81 -0.56 -7.47
C TYR A 100 -16.00 0.84 -8.04
N GLU A 101 -15.12 1.30 -8.92
CA GLU A 101 -15.27 2.60 -9.59
C GLU A 101 -16.55 2.64 -10.43
N GLN A 102 -16.91 1.53 -11.08
CA GLN A 102 -18.14 1.41 -11.87
C GLN A 102 -19.40 1.35 -11.00
N LEU A 103 -19.37 0.62 -9.88
CA LEU A 103 -20.56 0.41 -9.04
C LEU A 103 -20.80 1.54 -8.03
N GLU A 104 -19.72 2.10 -7.47
CA GLU A 104 -19.76 3.04 -6.35
C GLU A 104 -18.89 4.28 -6.62
N LYS A 105 -18.98 4.84 -7.84
CA LYS A 105 -18.15 5.98 -8.31
C LYS A 105 -18.00 7.12 -7.30
N SER A 106 -19.05 7.47 -6.55
CA SER A 106 -19.02 8.55 -5.56
C SER A 106 -18.15 8.25 -4.33
N LYS A 107 -17.80 6.97 -4.11
CA LYS A 107 -16.96 6.48 -3.02
C LYS A 107 -15.54 6.11 -3.45
N VAL A 108 -15.19 6.27 -4.73
CA VAL A 108 -13.84 6.00 -5.24
C VAL A 108 -13.14 7.32 -5.56
N ARG A 109 -11.90 7.49 -5.11
CA ARG A 109 -11.07 8.68 -5.33
C ARG A 109 -9.66 8.30 -5.78
N GLY A 110 -8.94 9.27 -6.35
CA GLY A 110 -7.55 9.12 -6.78
C GLY A 110 -7.39 8.67 -8.24
N ALA A 111 -6.15 8.68 -8.72
CA ALA A 111 -5.82 8.40 -10.12
C ALA A 111 -5.85 6.90 -10.43
N GLY A 112 -7.04 6.34 -10.71
CA GLY A 112 -7.25 5.01 -11.30
C GLY A 112 -6.58 3.83 -10.57
N PRO A 113 -6.59 2.61 -11.15
CA PRO A 113 -5.86 1.48 -10.60
C PRO A 113 -4.35 1.71 -10.77
N GLN A 114 -3.74 2.44 -9.83
CA GLN A 114 -2.28 2.44 -9.72
C GLN A 114 -1.84 1.01 -9.41
N LYS A 115 -0.82 0.51 -10.13
CA LYS A 115 -0.30 -0.87 -10.01
C LYS A 115 0.41 -1.18 -8.70
N LEU A 116 0.24 -0.34 -7.68
CA LEU A 116 0.87 -0.54 -6.39
C LEU A 116 0.20 -1.70 -5.67
N LEU A 117 0.99 -2.71 -5.35
CA LEU A 117 0.55 -3.88 -4.58
C LEU A 117 -0.13 -3.47 -3.26
N THR A 118 0.31 -2.36 -2.66
CA THR A 118 -0.25 -1.82 -1.41
C THR A 118 -1.72 -1.39 -1.52
N ASN A 119 -2.23 -1.12 -2.73
CA ASN A 119 -3.66 -0.80 -2.94
C ASN A 119 -4.59 -1.96 -2.61
N ILE A 120 -4.09 -3.21 -2.52
CA ILE A 120 -4.87 -4.34 -2.00
C ILE A 120 -5.38 -4.07 -0.58
N ILE A 121 -4.62 -3.34 0.24
CA ILE A 121 -5.04 -2.96 1.58
C ILE A 121 -6.26 -2.05 1.51
N SER A 122 -6.22 -1.03 0.65
CA SER A 122 -7.35 -0.13 0.43
C SER A 122 -8.59 -0.89 -0.05
N LEU A 123 -8.43 -1.82 -1.01
CA LEU A 123 -9.52 -2.66 -1.49
C LEU A 123 -10.16 -3.48 -0.37
N ILE A 124 -9.35 -4.14 0.45
CA ILE A 124 -9.85 -4.98 1.55
C ILE A 124 -10.57 -4.11 2.58
N ARG A 125 -9.93 -3.04 3.06
CA ARG A 125 -10.51 -2.13 4.07
C ARG A 125 -11.85 -1.55 3.61
N PHE A 126 -11.94 -1.13 2.36
CA PHE A 126 -13.18 -0.65 1.77
C PHE A 126 -14.23 -1.78 1.70
N THR A 127 -13.84 -2.97 1.23
CA THR A 127 -14.74 -4.12 1.06
C THR A 127 -15.37 -4.59 2.35
N ILE A 128 -14.61 -4.55 3.45
CA ILE A 128 -15.06 -4.99 4.78
C ILE A 128 -15.70 -3.84 5.59
N GLY A 129 -15.83 -2.65 4.99
CA GLY A 129 -16.47 -1.49 5.61
C GLY A 129 -15.64 -0.80 6.69
N GLN A 130 -14.31 -0.97 6.70
CA GLN A 130 -13.41 -0.20 7.57
C GLN A 130 -13.17 1.23 7.06
N THR A 131 -13.39 1.49 5.77
CA THR A 131 -13.33 2.81 5.17
C THR A 131 -14.52 3.04 4.26
N ASP A 132 -15.09 4.25 4.30
CA ASP A 132 -16.23 4.64 3.45
C ASP A 132 -15.81 5.05 2.04
N ILE A 133 -14.52 5.36 1.86
CA ILE A 133 -13.93 5.80 0.59
C ILE A 133 -12.81 4.83 0.22
N LEU A 134 -12.81 4.40 -1.04
CA LEU A 134 -11.73 3.68 -1.69
C LEU A 134 -10.78 4.70 -2.32
N GLN A 135 -9.56 4.79 -1.78
CA GLN A 135 -8.50 5.66 -2.30
C GLN A 135 -7.15 4.94 -2.27
N PRO A 136 -6.19 5.31 -3.14
CA PRO A 136 -4.88 4.68 -3.18
C PRO A 136 -4.23 4.65 -1.79
N PHE A 137 -3.54 3.54 -1.49
CA PHE A 137 -2.85 3.40 -0.20
C PHE A 137 -1.85 4.53 0.06
N PRO A 138 -1.07 5.02 -0.93
CA PRO A 138 -0.21 6.19 -0.73
C PRO A 138 -0.94 7.46 -0.29
N GLU A 139 -2.16 7.70 -0.76
CA GLU A 139 -2.96 8.85 -0.33
C GLU A 139 -3.34 8.72 1.15
N THR A 140 -3.72 7.51 1.58
CA THR A 140 -4.00 7.23 3.00
C THR A 140 -2.76 7.39 3.88
N VAL A 141 -1.59 6.97 3.39
CA VAL A 141 -0.31 7.15 4.09
C VAL A 141 0.04 8.63 4.21
N ASP A 142 -0.19 9.42 3.17
CA ASP A 142 0.05 10.86 3.17
C ASP A 142 -0.85 11.60 4.18
N GLU A 143 -2.14 11.28 4.20
CA GLU A 143 -3.08 11.82 5.19
C GLU A 143 -2.67 11.51 6.63
N LYS A 144 -2.26 10.26 6.90
CA LYS A 144 -1.79 9.82 8.21
C LYS A 144 -0.46 10.47 8.58
N PHE A 145 0.43 10.67 7.62
CA PHE A 145 1.71 11.34 7.84
C PHE A 145 1.52 12.81 8.22
N HIS A 146 0.64 13.52 7.52
CA HIS A 146 0.30 14.90 7.89
C HIS A 146 -0.36 14.99 9.26
N ARG A 147 -1.20 14.02 9.63
CA ARG A 147 -1.75 13.93 10.99
C ARG A 147 -0.65 13.70 12.02
N TRP A 148 0.25 12.75 11.76
CA TRP A 148 1.37 12.45 12.65
C TRP A 148 2.29 13.68 12.85
N LEU A 149 2.61 14.42 11.78
CA LEU A 149 3.38 15.66 11.90
C LEU A 149 2.71 16.70 12.80
N ARG A 150 1.38 16.87 12.69
CA ARG A 150 0.62 17.75 13.59
C ARG A 150 0.66 17.27 15.04
N GLU A 151 0.49 15.96 15.28
CA GLU A 151 0.62 15.37 16.61
C GLU A 151 2.02 15.58 17.22
N GLN A 152 3.08 15.56 16.42
CA GLN A 152 4.44 15.87 16.89
C GLN A 152 4.59 17.36 17.25
N GLU A 153 4.05 18.26 16.42
CA GLU A 153 4.09 19.70 16.70
C GLU A 153 3.31 20.06 17.98
N GLU A 154 2.14 19.45 18.20
CA GLU A 154 1.35 19.61 19.43
C GLU A 154 2.11 19.15 20.68
N LYS A 155 3.01 18.16 20.54
CA LYS A 155 3.92 17.70 21.61
C LYS A 155 5.17 18.58 21.76
N GLY A 156 5.27 19.68 21.00
CA GLY A 156 6.41 20.60 21.01
C GLY A 156 7.61 20.14 20.18
N LYS A 157 7.50 19.05 19.41
CA LYS A 157 8.56 18.60 18.50
C LYS A 157 8.41 19.29 17.14
N ARG A 158 9.46 20.02 16.73
CA ARG A 158 9.54 20.64 15.40
C ARG A 158 10.71 20.06 14.64
N PHE A 159 10.44 19.59 13.43
CA PHE A 159 11.46 19.05 12.54
C PHE A 159 12.10 20.17 11.72
N THR A 160 13.41 20.08 11.50
CA THR A 160 14.11 20.96 10.56
C THR A 160 13.70 20.65 9.11
N SER A 161 14.00 21.55 8.18
CA SER A 161 13.73 21.31 6.75
C SER A 161 14.40 20.02 6.24
N GLU A 162 15.61 19.73 6.70
CA GLU A 162 16.34 18.50 6.34
C GLU A 162 15.67 17.26 6.96
N GLN A 163 15.27 17.32 8.23
CA GLN A 163 14.50 16.23 8.87
C GLN A 163 13.18 15.97 8.14
N LEU A 164 12.45 17.02 7.74
CA LEU A 164 11.21 16.89 6.97
C LEU A 164 11.43 16.25 5.60
N GLN A 165 12.54 16.54 4.92
CA GLN A 165 12.89 15.88 3.66
C GLN A 165 13.09 14.38 3.86
N TRP A 166 13.85 13.98 4.90
CA TRP A 166 14.05 12.58 5.24
C TRP A 166 12.74 11.89 5.63
N LEU A 167 11.91 12.52 6.45
CA LEU A 167 10.60 12.00 6.84
C LEU A 167 9.68 11.78 5.63
N LYS A 168 9.73 12.66 4.61
CA LYS A 168 8.99 12.49 3.36
C LYS A 168 9.49 11.28 2.56
N MET A 169 10.81 11.12 2.41
CA MET A 169 11.37 9.93 1.73
C MET A 169 10.98 8.63 2.45
N ILE A 170 11.03 8.63 3.79
CA ILE A 170 10.60 7.50 4.62
C ILE A 170 9.11 7.20 4.40
N LYS A 171 8.26 8.23 4.43
CA LYS A 171 6.82 8.10 4.16
C LYS A 171 6.58 7.50 2.76
N ASP A 172 7.26 8.01 1.73
CA ASP A 172 7.08 7.55 0.36
C ASP A 172 7.50 6.07 0.20
N HIS A 173 8.58 5.65 0.86
CA HIS A 173 8.98 4.24 0.92
C HIS A 173 7.94 3.37 1.63
N ILE A 174 7.40 3.82 2.76
CA ILE A 174 6.33 3.09 3.48
C ILE A 174 5.07 2.99 2.62
N ALA A 175 4.74 4.02 1.82
CA ALA A 175 3.59 4.00 0.93
C ALA A 175 3.69 2.91 -0.17
N SER A 176 4.90 2.59 -0.64
CA SER A 176 5.13 1.52 -1.62
C SER A 176 5.42 0.15 -1.00
N SER A 177 6.01 0.11 0.19
CA SER A 177 6.62 -1.10 0.77
C SER A 177 6.03 -1.54 2.11
N LEU A 178 5.07 -0.79 2.67
CA LEU A 178 4.39 -1.00 3.96
C LEU A 178 5.23 -0.84 5.22
N ALA A 179 6.54 -0.89 5.08
CA ALA A 179 7.45 -0.65 6.19
C ALA A 179 8.77 -0.10 5.66
N ILE A 180 9.50 0.53 6.55
CA ILE A 180 10.92 0.84 6.38
C ILE A 180 11.74 0.13 7.46
N ASN A 181 12.83 -0.48 7.04
CA ASN A 181 13.85 -1.09 7.89
C ASN A 181 15.19 -0.39 7.67
N LYS A 182 16.18 -0.67 8.53
CA LYS A 182 17.52 -0.07 8.40
C LYS A 182 18.19 -0.42 7.07
N ASP A 183 17.98 -1.63 6.57
CA ASP A 183 18.57 -2.11 5.31
C ASP A 183 18.02 -1.34 4.09
N ASP A 184 16.81 -0.77 4.19
CA ASP A 184 16.23 0.03 3.10
C ASP A 184 17.00 1.33 2.86
N PHE A 185 17.79 1.79 3.83
CA PHE A 185 18.66 2.96 3.67
C PHE A 185 19.86 2.71 2.75
N GLU A 186 20.10 1.46 2.35
CA GLU A 186 21.06 1.09 1.30
C GLU A 186 20.48 1.24 -0.11
N LEU A 187 19.19 1.61 -0.22
CA LEU A 187 18.49 1.77 -1.49
C LEU A 187 18.25 3.26 -1.81
N PRO A 188 18.15 3.64 -3.09
CA PRO A 188 17.69 4.98 -3.48
C PRO A 188 16.26 5.27 -2.99
N PRO A 189 15.96 6.54 -2.64
CA PRO A 189 16.86 7.70 -2.67
C PRO A 189 17.77 7.80 -1.44
N PHE A 190 17.59 6.97 -0.41
CA PHE A 190 18.34 7.10 0.86
C PHE A 190 19.85 6.97 0.68
N TYR A 191 20.30 5.96 -0.08
CA TYR A 191 21.73 5.76 -0.35
C TYR A 191 22.37 7.00 -1.01
N GLU A 192 21.64 7.63 -1.94
CA GLU A 192 22.10 8.81 -2.66
C GLU A 192 22.22 10.04 -1.73
N GLU A 193 21.37 10.10 -0.71
CA GLU A 193 21.38 11.12 0.34
C GLU A 193 22.34 10.79 1.51
N GLY A 194 23.16 9.73 1.41
CA GLY A 194 24.16 9.34 2.43
C GLY A 194 23.74 8.19 3.35
N GLY A 195 22.61 7.54 3.06
CA GLY A 195 22.15 6.29 3.64
C GLY A 195 21.92 6.33 5.15
N LEU A 196 22.06 5.17 5.79
CA LEU A 196 21.74 5.00 7.21
C LEU A 196 22.62 5.90 8.11
N ILE A 197 23.88 6.12 7.73
CA ILE A 197 24.81 6.97 8.48
C ILE A 197 24.29 8.40 8.53
N LYS A 198 23.87 8.96 7.39
CA LYS A 198 23.29 10.31 7.35
C LYS A 198 21.99 10.35 8.15
N ALA A 199 21.13 9.34 8.05
CA ALA A 199 19.90 9.27 8.86
C ALA A 199 20.18 9.37 10.37
N TYR A 200 21.21 8.68 10.89
CA TYR A 200 21.63 8.82 12.29
C TYR A 200 22.20 10.21 12.60
N GLN A 201 22.88 10.88 11.66
CA GLN A 201 23.32 12.27 11.88
C GLN A 201 22.13 13.23 11.98
N ILE A 202 21.04 12.97 11.25
CA ILE A 202 19.85 13.82 11.20
C ILE A 202 18.91 13.63 12.40
N PHE A 203 18.71 12.39 12.85
CA PHE A 203 17.76 12.06 13.91
C PHE A 203 18.42 11.58 15.21
N GLY A 204 19.73 11.29 15.20
CA GLY A 204 20.45 10.78 16.36
C GLY A 204 19.81 9.51 16.92
N ASN A 205 19.68 9.47 18.25
CA ASN A 205 19.10 8.35 18.97
C ASN A 205 17.58 8.21 18.77
N GLU A 206 16.90 9.22 18.21
CA GLU A 206 15.46 9.16 17.95
C GLU A 206 15.11 8.40 16.68
N LEU A 207 16.08 8.08 15.81
CA LEU A 207 15.84 7.44 14.51
C LEU A 207 14.98 6.18 14.67
N GLU A 208 15.38 5.24 15.53
CA GLU A 208 14.66 3.98 15.71
C GLU A 208 13.23 4.19 16.20
N SER A 209 13.04 5.12 17.13
CA SER A 209 11.70 5.45 17.64
C SER A 209 10.82 6.04 16.54
N ILE A 210 11.38 6.92 15.70
CA ILE A 210 10.66 7.54 14.58
C ILE A 210 10.28 6.47 13.55
N LEU A 211 11.21 5.59 13.16
CA LEU A 211 10.92 4.53 12.19
C LEU A 211 9.81 3.59 12.69
N ASN A 212 9.88 3.17 13.95
CA ASN A 212 8.85 2.33 14.56
C ASN A 212 7.49 3.04 14.63
N GLU A 213 7.48 4.33 15.01
CA GLU A 213 6.26 5.11 15.08
C GLU A 213 5.62 5.28 13.70
N LEU A 214 6.41 5.61 12.67
CA LEU A 214 5.93 5.75 11.30
C LEU A 214 5.42 4.42 10.72
N ASN A 215 6.18 3.33 10.89
CA ASN A 215 5.75 2.00 10.45
C ASN A 215 4.40 1.61 11.07
N SER A 216 4.15 1.97 12.33
CA SER A 216 2.88 1.69 13.00
C SER A 216 1.77 2.66 12.60
N LYS A 217 2.03 3.97 12.64
CA LYS A 217 0.99 5.01 12.51
C LYS A 217 0.51 5.20 11.09
N LEU A 218 1.35 4.92 10.09
CA LEU A 218 1.02 5.13 8.69
C LEU A 218 0.29 3.93 8.07
N THR A 219 0.54 2.71 8.55
CA THR A 219 0.00 1.49 7.90
C THR A 219 -1.22 0.90 8.59
N VAL A 220 -1.40 1.14 9.90
CA VAL A 220 -2.56 0.70 10.69
C VAL A 220 -3.70 1.67 10.56
#